data_AF-A0A9J6FR45-F1
#
_entry.id   AF-A0A9J6FR45-F1
#
_cell.length_a   1.000
_cell.length_b   1.000
_cell.length_c   1.000
_cell.angle_alpha   90.00
_cell.angle_beta   90.00
_cell.angle_gamma   90.00
#
_symmetry.space_group_name_H-M   'P 1'
#
loop_
_entity.id
_entity.type
_entity.pdbx_description
1 polymer ?
#
loop_
_entity_poly.entity_id
_entity_poly.type
_entity_poly.pdbx_seq_one_letter_code
_entity_poly.pdbx_strand_id
1 'polypeptide(L)'
;MGNMPVSKGRVEDKPAIILRDTGTNTVIVRQSLVPRAALTGTSCMLQLANGKYVTAPEAKVFIESPFFTVMALVSCLKYPLYDVVIGNVRGAQDFEDVARSPNRVSPRIAR
;
A
#
# COMPACT_ATOMS: atom_id res chain seq x y z
N MET A 1 -15.54 -17.48 0.04
CA MET A 1 -15.49 -16.02 0.29
C MET A 1 -14.07 -15.70 0.72
N GLY A 2 -13.27 -15.12 -0.18
CA GLY A 2 -11.85 -14.89 0.06
C GLY A 2 -11.63 -13.73 1.02
N ASN A 3 -10.85 -13.93 2.07
CA ASN A 3 -10.39 -12.84 2.93
C ASN A 3 -9.55 -11.87 2.09
N MET A 4 -9.86 -10.57 2.17
CA MET A 4 -8.99 -9.55 1.59
C MET A 4 -7.61 -9.64 2.26
N PRO A 5 -6.51 -9.69 1.49
CA PRO A 5 -5.16 -9.84 2.03
C PRO A 5 -4.67 -8.53 2.66
N VAL A 6 -5.15 -8.26 3.87
CA VAL A 6 -4.89 -7.03 4.62
C VAL A 6 -3.93 -7.31 5.77
N SER A 7 -2.96 -6.43 5.96
CA SER A 7 -2.02 -6.48 7.07
C SER A 7 -1.78 -5.10 7.70
N LYS A 8 -1.21 -5.10 8.89
CA LYS A 8 -0.66 -3.87 9.50
C LYS A 8 0.78 -3.69 9.02
N GLY A 9 1.18 -2.45 8.82
CA GLY A 9 2.55 -2.08 8.51
C GLY A 9 2.80 -0.61 8.81
N ARG A 10 3.79 -0.04 8.13
CA ARG A 10 4.19 1.37 8.29
C ARG A 10 4.52 2.02 6.96
N VAL A 11 4.27 3.32 6.89
CA VAL A 11 4.83 4.23 5.88
C VAL A 11 5.68 5.24 6.63
N GLU A 12 6.98 5.27 6.33
CA GLU A 12 7.97 5.92 7.18
C GLU A 12 7.84 5.41 8.63
N ASP A 13 7.61 6.31 9.58
CA ASP A 13 7.39 6.03 11.00
C ASP A 13 5.91 5.82 11.35
N LYS A 14 4.97 6.07 10.43
CA LYS A 14 3.53 6.10 10.71
C LYS A 14 2.88 4.73 10.50
N PRO A 15 2.02 4.26 11.45
CA PRO A 15 1.27 3.03 11.27
C PRO A 15 0.26 3.15 10.11
N ALA A 16 0.07 2.05 9.39
CA ALA A 16 -0.81 1.99 8.23
C ALA A 16 -1.52 0.63 8.10
N ILE A 17 -2.73 0.62 7.53
CA ILE A 17 -3.43 -0.59 7.08
C ILE A 17 -3.17 -0.81 5.59
N ILE A 18 -2.62 -1.97 5.25
CA ILE A 18 -2.04 -2.27 3.94
C ILE A 18 -2.83 -3.39 3.28
N LEU A 19 -3.27 -3.16 2.04
CA LEU A 19 -3.88 -4.15 1.17
C LEU A 19 -2.85 -4.64 0.13
N ARG A 20 -2.69 -5.95 -0.02
CA ARG A 20 -2.06 -6.54 -1.21
C ARG A 20 -3.13 -6.67 -2.31
N ASP A 21 -2.95 -5.97 -3.43
CA ASP A 21 -3.94 -5.96 -4.51
C ASP A 21 -3.31 -6.43 -5.83
N THR A 22 -3.60 -7.66 -6.23
CA THR A 22 -3.11 -8.21 -7.50
C THR A 22 -3.79 -7.61 -8.73
N GLY A 23 -4.84 -6.80 -8.56
CA GLY A 23 -5.56 -6.10 -9.62
C GLY A 23 -4.90 -4.80 -10.10
N THR A 24 -3.79 -4.38 -9.48
CA THR A 24 -3.04 -3.18 -9.85
C THR A 24 -1.55 -3.46 -9.95
N ASN A 25 -0.80 -2.65 -10.71
CA ASN A 25 0.65 -2.76 -10.88
C ASN A 25 1.42 -1.58 -10.26
N THR A 26 0.74 -0.76 -9.44
CA THR A 26 1.33 0.39 -8.74
C THR A 26 1.21 0.25 -7.22
N VAL A 27 2.01 1.03 -6.48
CA VAL A 27 1.84 1.22 -5.05
C VAL A 27 1.15 2.56 -4.82
N ILE A 28 0.00 2.52 -4.14
CA ILE A 28 -0.75 3.72 -3.77
C ILE A 28 -0.59 3.93 -2.27
N VAL A 29 -0.34 5.17 -1.87
CA VAL A 29 -0.25 5.57 -0.45
C VAL A 29 -1.23 6.72 -0.19
N ARG A 30 -1.90 6.69 0.97
CA ARG A 30 -2.72 7.79 1.45
C ARG A 30 -1.85 9.04 1.61
N GLN A 31 -2.19 10.11 0.91
CA GLN A 31 -1.40 11.33 0.83
C GLN A 31 -1.06 11.94 2.20
N SER A 32 -1.94 11.82 3.20
CA SER A 32 -1.68 12.35 4.55
C SER A 32 -0.56 11.62 5.31
N LEU A 33 -0.19 10.41 4.89
CA LEU A 33 0.94 9.68 5.46
C LEU A 33 2.27 10.15 4.88
N VAL A 34 2.26 10.71 3.67
CA VAL A 34 3.46 11.12 2.94
C VAL A 34 3.98 12.48 3.43
N PRO A 35 5.23 12.58 3.92
CA PRO A 35 5.85 13.86 4.22
C PRO A 35 5.98 14.71 2.95
N ARG A 36 5.76 16.03 3.03
CA ARG A 36 5.93 16.92 1.88
C ARG A 36 7.34 16.83 1.25
N ALA A 37 8.36 16.64 2.09
CA ALA A 37 9.75 16.48 1.64
C ALA A 37 10.01 15.18 0.85
N ALA A 38 9.11 14.19 0.94
CA ALA A 38 9.20 12.94 0.18
C ALA A 38 8.56 13.03 -1.22
N LEU A 39 7.83 14.12 -1.51
CA LEU A 39 7.25 14.35 -2.83
C LEU A 39 8.37 14.61 -3.85
N THR A 40 8.24 13.98 -5.02
CA THR A 40 9.22 14.09 -6.10
C THR A 40 9.03 15.33 -6.97
N GLY A 41 7.86 15.97 -6.88
CA GLY A 41 7.43 17.05 -7.78
C GLY A 41 6.77 16.56 -9.06
N THR A 42 6.80 15.25 -9.36
CA THR A 42 6.10 14.66 -10.50
C THR A 42 4.73 14.10 -10.12
N SER A 43 3.95 13.70 -11.11
CA SER A 43 2.63 13.09 -10.93
C SER A 43 2.39 12.05 -12.01
N CYS A 44 1.58 11.05 -11.68
CA CYS A 44 1.15 10.01 -12.61
C CYS A 44 -0.37 9.99 -12.76
N MET A 45 -0.86 9.51 -13.90
CA MET A 45 -2.29 9.29 -14.12
C MET A 45 -2.67 7.87 -13.68
N LEU A 46 -3.69 7.75 -12.84
CA LEU A 46 -4.26 6.48 -12.39
C LEU A 46 -5.67 6.31 -12.94
N GLN A 47 -5.99 5.12 -13.45
CA GLN A 47 -7.38 4.73 -13.70
C GLN A 47 -7.91 3.99 -12.46
N LEU A 48 -8.94 4.53 -11.84
CA LEU A 48 -9.59 3.94 -10.68
C LEU A 48 -10.56 2.83 -11.11
N ALA A 49 -10.94 1.95 -10.18
CA ALA A 49 -11.83 0.82 -10.45
C ALA A 49 -13.21 1.22 -11.02
N ASN A 50 -13.65 2.45 -10.80
CA ASN A 50 -14.88 3.00 -11.39
C ASN A 50 -14.69 3.58 -12.81
N GLY A 51 -13.52 3.36 -13.43
CA GLY A 51 -13.16 3.84 -14.76
C GLY A 51 -12.69 5.29 -14.81
N LYS A 52 -12.78 6.07 -13.72
CA LYS A 52 -12.33 7.47 -13.69
C LYS A 52 -10.81 7.56 -13.66
N TYR A 53 -10.28 8.55 -14.36
CA TYR A 53 -8.87 8.90 -14.30
C TYR A 53 -8.62 10.00 -13.26
N VAL A 54 -7.54 9.86 -12.50
CA VAL A 54 -7.08 10.87 -11.53
C VAL A 54 -5.58 11.10 -11.68
N THR A 55 -5.15 12.34 -11.58
CA THR A 55 -3.72 12.69 -11.49
C THR A 55 -3.30 12.67 -10.02
N ALA A 56 -2.32 11.83 -9.69
CA ALA A 56 -1.82 11.64 -8.34
C ALA A 56 -0.35 12.08 -8.25
N PRO A 57 0.04 12.89 -7.23
CA PRO A 57 1.44 13.20 -6.98
C PRO A 57 2.25 11.94 -6.70
N GLU A 58 3.53 11.96 -7.08
CA GLU A 58 4.46 10.86 -6.79
C GLU A 58 5.38 11.20 -5.61
N ALA A 59 5.65 10.21 -4.78
CA ALA A 59 6.55 10.32 -3.63
C ALA A 59 7.49 9.13 -3.56
N LYS A 60 8.64 9.33 -2.91
CA LYS A 60 9.56 8.24 -2.56
C LYS A 60 9.51 8.03 -1.05
N VAL A 61 8.95 6.90 -0.61
CA VAL A 61 8.73 6.60 0.81
C VAL A 61 9.24 5.22 1.18
N PHE A 62 9.62 5.03 2.45
CA PHE A 62 9.85 3.72 3.03
C PHE A 62 8.52 3.07 3.41
N ILE A 63 8.29 1.83 2.97
CA ILE A 63 7.13 1.04 3.37
C ILE A 63 7.67 -0.22 4.04
N GLU A 64 7.13 -0.52 5.21
CA GLU A 64 7.39 -1.76 5.93
C GLU A 64 6.10 -2.54 6.07
N SER A 65 6.07 -3.75 5.51
CA SER A 65 4.94 -4.65 5.57
C SER A 65 5.36 -6.09 5.35
N PRO A 66 4.54 -7.06 5.78
CA PRO A 66 4.78 -8.46 5.48
C PRO A 66 4.87 -8.77 3.97
N PHE A 67 4.21 -7.98 3.10
CA PHE A 67 4.23 -8.19 1.65
C PHE A 67 5.42 -7.53 0.97
N PHE A 68 6.01 -6.52 1.61
CA PHE A 68 6.88 -5.55 0.94
C PHE A 68 7.56 -4.68 1.99
N THR A 69 8.90 -4.71 2.06
CA THR A 69 9.69 -3.84 2.96
C THR A 69 10.83 -3.17 2.17
N VAL A 70 10.57 -1.99 1.60
CA VAL A 70 11.52 -1.28 0.72
C VAL A 70 11.25 0.22 0.66
N MET A 71 12.23 0.98 0.14
CA MET A 71 12.01 2.31 -0.42
C MET A 71 11.30 2.20 -1.77
N ALA A 72 10.10 2.77 -1.89
CA ALA A 72 9.26 2.68 -3.09
C ALA A 72 8.92 4.06 -3.66
N LEU A 73 8.85 4.15 -4.99
CA LEU A 73 8.14 5.22 -5.67
C LEU A 73 6.65 4.90 -5.66
N VAL A 74 5.83 5.82 -5.17
CA VAL A 74 4.40 5.59 -4.92
C VAL A 74 3.54 6.72 -5.46
N SER A 75 2.31 6.38 -5.82
CA SER A 75 1.27 7.36 -6.17
C SER A 75 0.47 7.76 -4.92
N CYS A 76 0.28 9.06 -4.71
CA CYS A 76 -0.37 9.60 -3.51
C CYS A 76 -1.85 9.90 -3.78
N LEU A 77 -2.76 9.10 -3.21
CA LEU A 77 -4.20 9.38 -3.28
C LEU A 77 -4.70 10.02 -1.98
N LYS A 78 -5.60 11.00 -2.09
CA LYS A 78 -6.13 11.73 -0.93
C LYS A 78 -7.08 10.88 -0.08
N TYR A 79 -7.96 10.12 -0.71
CA TYR A 79 -9.01 9.35 -0.04
C TYR A 79 -9.09 7.88 -0.51
N PRO A 80 -7.99 7.10 -0.47
CA PRO A 80 -8.07 5.66 -0.72
C PRO A 80 -8.79 4.94 0.44
N LEU A 81 -9.36 3.76 0.14
CA LEU A 81 -10.05 2.92 1.13
C LEU A 81 -9.07 2.37 2.18
N TYR A 82 -7.89 1.93 1.73
CA TYR A 82 -6.78 1.49 2.58
C TYR A 82 -5.69 2.55 2.61
N ASP A 83 -4.84 2.52 3.64
CA ASP A 83 -3.74 3.49 3.76
C ASP A 83 -2.64 3.25 2.73
N VAL A 84 -2.39 1.97 2.42
CA VAL A 84 -1.48 1.55 1.35
C VAL A 84 -2.14 0.44 0.54
N VAL A 85 -2.01 0.52 -0.78
CA VAL A 85 -2.38 -0.57 -1.71
C VAL A 85 -1.12 -0.98 -2.47
N ILE A 86 -0.76 -2.25 -2.39
CA ILE A 86 0.45 -2.82 -3.00
C ILE A 86 0.05 -3.67 -4.20
N GLY A 87 0.32 -3.14 -5.39
CA GLY A 87 0.18 -3.82 -6.65
C GLY A 87 1.21 -4.91 -6.92
N ASN A 88 1.16 -5.48 -8.12
CA ASN A 88 2.18 -6.36 -8.68
C ASN A 88 3.44 -5.56 -9.03
N VAL A 89 4.20 -5.21 -8.00
CA VAL A 89 5.50 -4.54 -8.13
C VAL A 89 6.62 -5.52 -7.82
N ARG A 90 7.81 -5.27 -8.37
CA ARG A 90 8.97 -6.14 -8.15
C ARG A 90 9.29 -6.27 -6.66
N GLY A 91 9.28 -7.50 -6.15
CA GLY A 91 9.57 -7.81 -4.74
C GLY A 91 8.34 -7.86 -3.84
N ALA A 92 7.12 -7.60 -4.36
CA ALA A 92 5.89 -7.86 -3.62
C ALA A 92 5.69 -9.38 -3.45
N GLN A 93 5.37 -9.80 -2.22
CA GLN A 93 5.01 -11.16 -1.86
C GLN A 93 3.49 -11.32 -1.77
N ASP A 94 3.01 -12.49 -2.16
CA ASP A 94 1.58 -12.80 -2.06
C ASP A 94 1.20 -13.21 -0.64
N PHE A 95 -0.07 -13.00 -0.30
CA PHE A 95 -0.55 -13.21 1.07
C PHE A 95 -0.40 -14.66 1.54
N GLU A 96 -0.63 -15.63 0.65
CA GLU A 96 -0.50 -17.05 0.95
C GLU A 96 0.95 -17.44 1.31
N ASP A 97 1.94 -16.77 0.73
CA ASP A 97 3.35 -16.98 1.05
C ASP A 97 3.69 -16.40 2.42
N VAL A 98 3.14 -15.22 2.73
CA VAL A 98 3.31 -14.55 4.03
C VAL A 98 2.59 -15.29 5.16
N ALA A 99 1.41 -15.84 4.91
CA ALA A 99 0.60 -16.55 5.91
C ALA A 99 1.27 -17.83 6.46
N ARG A 100 2.27 -18.37 5.75
CA ARG A 100 3.11 -19.49 6.18
C ARG A 100 4.28 -19.07 7.06
N SER A 101 4.47 -17.77 7.33
CA SER A 101 5.56 -17.26 8.17
C SER A 101 5.31 -17.53 9.67
N PRO A 102 6.30 -18.03 10.43
CA PRO A 102 6.13 -18.51 11.81
C PRO A 102 5.83 -17.43 12.88
N ASN A 103 5.78 -16.14 12.53
CA ASN A 103 5.66 -15.01 13.46
C ASN A 103 4.25 -14.36 13.48
N ARG A 104 3.18 -15.16 13.65
CA ARG A 104 1.80 -14.66 13.54
C ARG A 104 1.28 -13.94 14.79
N VAL A 105 0.80 -12.69 14.64
CA VAL A 105 -0.14 -12.05 15.59
C VAL A 105 -1.53 -12.03 14.95
N SER A 106 -2.49 -12.73 15.56
CA SER A 106 -3.89 -12.74 15.09
C SER A 106 -4.52 -11.35 15.30
N PRO A 107 -5.20 -10.74 14.31
CA PRO A 107 -6.01 -9.57 14.57
C PRO A 107 -7.18 -9.96 15.47
N ARG A 108 -7.24 -9.37 16.67
CA ARG A 108 -8.41 -9.45 17.53
C ARG A 108 -9.56 -8.74 16.82
N ILE A 109 -10.55 -9.50 16.37
CA ILE A 109 -11.85 -8.98 16.01
C ILE A 109 -12.50 -8.56 17.33
N ALA A 110 -12.77 -7.26 17.48
CA ALA A 110 -13.65 -6.77 18.53
C ALA A 110 -15.06 -7.32 18.24
N ARG A 111 -15.64 -8.00 19.23
CA ARG A 111 -17.03 -8.46 19.20
C ARG A 111 -17.99 -7.28 19.27
#